data_AF-A0A812YL35-F1
#
_entry.id   AF-A0A812YL35-F1
#
_cell.length_a   1.000
_cell.length_b   1.000
_cell.length_c   1.000
_cell.angle_alpha   90.00
_cell.angle_beta   90.00
_cell.angle_gamma   90.00
#
_symmetry.space_group_name_H-M   'P 1'
#
loop_
_entity.id
_entity.type
_entity.pdbx_description
1 polymer ?
#
loop_
_entity_poly.entity_id
_entity_poly.type
_entity_poly.pdbx_seq_one_letter_code
_entity_poly.pdbx_strand_id
1 'polypeptide(L)'
;MHVVFLKTLLEMVTPKPHEELESEGLLVSFRSFMGDVIFVSHQWTGLHHPDSSGEQLRVLQEALRPGLQGRRIQRSIESEILNMKRPPGETQTVTPRELFVWYDYFSCPQEDRTNLHAAISSIPAYVESSKYFVILAPFVRHENLGSCSGI
;
A
#
# COMPACT_ATOMS: atom_id res chain seq x y z
N MET A 1 4.31 -9.20 -9.06
CA MET A 1 4.06 -8.51 -7.78
C MET A 1 3.05 -9.30 -6.97
N HIS A 2 3.22 -9.36 -5.65
CA HIS A 2 2.23 -9.89 -4.73
C HIS A 2 1.46 -8.73 -4.08
N VAL A 3 0.15 -8.91 -3.91
CA VAL A 3 -0.75 -7.88 -3.38
C VAL A 3 -1.82 -8.52 -2.51
N VAL A 4 -2.50 -7.70 -1.72
CA VAL A 4 -3.70 -8.11 -0.97
C VAL A 4 -4.91 -7.35 -1.49
N PHE A 5 -6.11 -7.90 -1.35
CA PHE A 5 -7.32 -7.14 -1.62
C PHE A 5 -7.46 -5.97 -0.64
N LEU A 6 -7.99 -4.84 -1.10
CA LEU A 6 -8.24 -3.69 -0.23
C LEU A 6 -9.16 -4.05 0.94
N LYS A 7 -10.21 -4.87 0.72
CA LYS A 7 -11.09 -5.36 1.80
C LYS A 7 -10.31 -6.09 2.89
N THR A 8 -9.35 -6.94 2.51
CA THR A 8 -8.52 -7.69 3.44
C THR A 8 -7.64 -6.74 4.24
N LEU A 9 -6.98 -5.76 3.60
CA LEU A 9 -6.18 -4.74 4.28
C LEU A 9 -7.01 -3.98 5.34
N LEU A 10 -8.27 -3.66 5.04
CA LEU A 10 -9.14 -2.90 5.95
C LEU A 10 -9.63 -3.68 7.18
N GLU A 11 -9.52 -5.00 7.15
CA GLU A 11 -9.86 -5.91 8.24
C GLU A 11 -8.63 -6.28 9.08
N MET A 12 -7.42 -6.05 8.59
CA MET A 12 -6.18 -6.30 9.33
C MET A 12 -6.05 -5.39 10.56
N VAL A 13 -5.55 -5.96 11.66
CA VAL A 13 -5.24 -5.18 12.88
C VAL A 13 -3.81 -4.63 12.83
N THR A 14 -2.87 -5.46 12.36
CA THR A 14 -1.48 -5.13 12.08
C THR A 14 -1.08 -5.76 10.73
N PRO A 15 -0.10 -5.21 10.00
CA PRO A 15 0.43 -5.87 8.81
C PRO A 15 0.99 -7.25 9.16
N LYS A 16 0.51 -8.29 8.48
CA LYS A 16 1.05 -9.64 8.60
C LYS A 16 2.24 -9.83 7.66
N PRO A 17 3.21 -10.71 7.97
CA PRO A 17 4.30 -11.01 7.04
C PRO A 17 3.77 -11.76 5.80
N HIS A 18 4.57 -11.75 4.74
CA HIS A 18 4.27 -12.36 3.44
C HIS A 18 3.85 -13.83 3.55
N GLU A 19 4.63 -14.63 4.27
CA GLU A 19 4.47 -16.07 4.41
C GLU A 19 3.17 -16.43 5.14
N GLU A 20 2.77 -15.62 6.13
CA GLU A 20 1.50 -15.81 6.83
C GLU A 20 0.32 -15.58 5.89
N LEU A 21 0.31 -14.47 5.15
CA LEU A 21 -0.76 -14.19 4.19
C LEU A 21 -0.81 -15.16 3.02
N GLU A 22 0.34 -15.69 2.61
CA GLU A 22 0.41 -16.77 1.62
C GLU A 22 -0.24 -18.04 2.17
N SER A 23 0.09 -18.45 3.40
CA SER A 23 -0.50 -19.63 4.04
C SER A 23 -2.00 -19.50 4.29
N GLU A 24 -2.49 -18.28 4.54
CA GLU A 24 -3.91 -17.95 4.70
C GLU A 24 -4.66 -17.83 3.35
N GLY A 25 -3.96 -17.89 2.21
CA GLY A 25 -4.55 -17.71 0.89
C GLY A 25 -5.06 -16.29 0.61
N LEU A 26 -4.58 -15.30 1.38
CA LEU A 26 -4.93 -13.88 1.27
C LEU A 26 -3.98 -13.10 0.36
N LEU A 27 -2.80 -13.66 0.08
CA LEU A 27 -1.82 -13.09 -0.81
C LEU A 27 -2.10 -13.47 -2.28
N VAL A 28 -2.14 -12.48 -3.16
CA VAL A 28 -2.53 -12.63 -4.56
C VAL A 28 -1.36 -12.32 -5.49
N SER A 29 -1.07 -13.24 -6.41
CA SER A 29 -0.20 -13.00 -7.57
C SER A 29 -0.93 -12.13 -8.61
N PHE A 30 -0.68 -10.82 -8.59
CA PHE A 30 -1.42 -9.87 -9.41
C PHE A 30 -1.20 -10.03 -10.92
N ARG A 31 -2.25 -9.75 -11.69
CA ARG A 31 -2.25 -9.58 -13.15
C ARG A 31 -3.07 -8.35 -13.51
N SER A 32 -2.65 -7.62 -14.54
CA SER A 32 -3.23 -6.31 -14.91
C SER A 32 -4.73 -6.33 -15.25
N PHE A 33 -5.28 -7.48 -15.64
CA PHE A 33 -6.72 -7.63 -15.91
C PHE A 33 -7.57 -7.75 -14.63
N MET A 34 -6.95 -8.01 -13.47
CA MET A 34 -7.67 -8.27 -12.22
C MET A 34 -8.25 -7.01 -11.59
N GLY A 35 -7.62 -5.86 -11.78
CA GLY A 35 -8.03 -4.62 -11.14
C GLY A 35 -6.93 -3.57 -11.15
N ASP A 36 -7.02 -2.61 -10.23
CA ASP A 36 -6.03 -1.55 -10.06
C ASP A 36 -5.27 -1.73 -8.73
N VAL A 37 -3.99 -1.36 -8.72
CA VAL A 37 -3.11 -1.48 -7.54
C VAL A 37 -2.82 -0.11 -6.94
N ILE A 38 -2.88 -0.05 -5.60
CA ILE A 38 -2.36 1.03 -4.77
C ILE A 38 -0.99 0.61 -4.25
N PHE A 39 0.05 1.31 -4.67
CA PHE A 39 1.40 1.16 -4.12
C PHE A 39 1.53 2.02 -2.88
N VAL A 40 1.82 1.41 -1.73
CA VAL A 40 2.02 2.11 -0.46
C VAL A 40 3.51 2.17 -0.14
N SER A 41 4.05 3.39 -0.14
CA SER A 41 5.37 3.69 0.42
C SER A 41 5.18 4.16 1.85
N HIS A 42 5.84 3.53 2.81
CA HIS A 42 5.73 3.85 4.23
C HIS A 42 7.09 3.72 4.92
N GLN A 43 7.19 4.21 6.16
CA GLN A 43 8.39 4.06 6.98
C GLN A 43 8.31 2.78 7.82
N TRP A 44 9.44 2.10 8.01
CA TRP A 44 9.54 1.03 8.98
C TRP A 44 9.74 1.63 10.37
N THR A 45 8.83 1.34 11.31
CA THR A 45 8.92 1.81 12.70
C THR A 45 9.62 0.84 13.63
N GLY A 46 10.13 -0.28 13.11
CA GLY A 46 10.84 -1.29 13.89
C GLY A 46 11.84 -2.05 13.02
N LEU A 47 12.75 -2.77 13.68
CA LEU A 47 13.80 -3.53 12.99
C LEU A 47 13.26 -4.76 12.26
N HIS A 48 12.22 -5.39 12.83
CA HIS A 48 11.66 -6.65 12.34
C HIS A 48 10.22 -6.53 11.83
N HIS A 49 9.55 -5.43 12.17
CA HIS A 49 8.17 -5.21 11.83
C HIS A 49 7.96 -3.74 11.46
N PRO A 50 7.30 -3.42 10.35
CA PRO A 50 7.15 -2.06 9.87
C PRO A 50 6.17 -1.21 10.69
N ASP A 51 5.20 -1.86 11.35
CA ASP A 51 4.11 -1.20 12.09
C ASP A 51 3.56 -2.13 13.18
N SER A 52 4.36 -2.43 14.21
CA SER A 52 4.00 -3.42 15.25
C SER A 52 2.76 -3.02 16.06
N SER A 53 2.53 -1.71 16.20
CA SER A 53 1.36 -1.14 16.88
C SER A 53 0.10 -1.08 15.99
N GLY A 54 0.25 -1.19 14.67
CA GLY A 54 -0.83 -1.01 13.70
C GLY A 54 -1.28 0.44 13.53
N GLU A 55 -0.53 1.41 14.08
CA GLU A 55 -0.90 2.82 14.03
C GLU A 55 -0.84 3.36 12.61
N GLN A 56 0.19 3.00 11.83
CA GLN A 56 0.29 3.42 10.43
C GLN A 56 -0.81 2.79 9.59
N LEU A 57 -1.07 1.51 9.80
CA LEU A 57 -2.12 0.77 9.12
C LEU A 57 -3.48 1.40 9.37
N ARG A 58 -3.80 1.81 10.61
CA ARG A 58 -5.07 2.50 10.90
C ARG A 58 -5.21 3.81 10.12
N VAL A 59 -4.17 4.64 10.07
CA VAL A 59 -4.17 5.87 9.28
C VAL A 59 -4.42 5.58 7.79
N LEU A 60 -3.75 4.56 7.25
CA LEU A 60 -3.96 4.12 5.88
C LEU A 60 -5.40 3.64 5.65
N GLN A 61 -5.94 2.82 6.56
CA GLN A 61 -7.31 2.31 6.48
C GLN A 61 -8.33 3.45 6.50
N GLU A 62 -8.18 4.42 7.39
CA GLU A 62 -9.03 5.61 7.47
C GLU A 62 -9.00 6.42 6.15
N ALA A 63 -7.82 6.57 5.55
CA ALA A 63 -7.67 7.27 4.27
C ALA A 63 -8.29 6.51 3.09
N LEU A 64 -8.27 5.16 3.11
CA LEU A 64 -8.75 4.32 2.01
C LEU A 64 -10.23 3.91 2.13
N ARG A 65 -10.83 3.92 3.34
CA ARG A 65 -12.26 3.60 3.58
C ARG A 65 -13.23 4.39 2.68
N PRO A 66 -13.05 5.70 2.43
CA PRO A 66 -13.92 6.44 1.51
C PRO A 66 -13.91 5.88 0.08
N GLY A 67 -12.76 5.36 -0.38
CA GLY A 67 -12.60 4.77 -1.71
C GLY A 67 -13.51 3.57 -1.97
N LEU A 68 -13.74 2.73 -0.95
CA LEU A 68 -14.71 1.63 -1.03
C LEU A 68 -16.17 2.09 -1.14
N GLN A 69 -16.48 3.30 -0.67
CA GLN A 69 -17.83 3.87 -0.74
C GLN A 69 -18.07 4.64 -2.06
N GLY A 70 -17.17 4.51 -3.04
CA GLY A 70 -17.21 5.28 -4.28
C GLY A 70 -16.92 6.78 -4.07
N ARG A 71 -16.44 7.18 -2.88
CA ARG A 71 -16.01 8.55 -2.62
C ARG A 71 -14.57 8.70 -3.09
N ARG A 72 -14.28 9.81 -3.76
CA ARG A 72 -12.93 10.12 -4.23
C ARG A 72 -12.01 10.24 -3.01
N ILE A 73 -10.98 9.39 -2.91
CA ILE A 73 -9.91 9.53 -1.93
C ILE A 73 -9.37 10.95 -2.10
N GLN A 74 -9.39 11.75 -1.03
CA GLN A 74 -8.87 13.12 -1.09
C GLN A 74 -7.40 13.05 -1.49
N ARG A 75 -7.09 13.59 -2.67
CA ARG A 75 -5.72 13.73 -3.14
C ARG A 75 -5.10 14.81 -2.24
N SER A 76 -4.03 14.51 -1.53
CA SER A 76 -3.34 15.54 -0.76
C SER A 76 -2.86 16.65 -1.70
N ILE A 77 -2.90 17.89 -1.21
CA ILE A 77 -2.68 19.14 -1.96
C ILE A 77 -1.33 19.15 -2.71
N GLU A 78 -0.33 18.41 -2.22
CA GLU A 78 1.00 18.31 -2.83
C GLU A 78 0.97 17.58 -4.19
N SER A 79 -0.01 16.70 -4.43
CA SER A 79 -0.14 15.94 -5.68
C SER A 79 -0.88 16.68 -6.80
N GLU A 80 -1.41 17.88 -6.54
CA GLU A 80 -2.11 18.71 -7.54
C GLU A 80 -1.16 19.58 -8.38
N ILE A 81 0.04 19.90 -7.87
CA ILE A 81 0.97 20.83 -8.54
C ILE A 81 1.54 20.23 -9.85
N LEU A 82 1.49 18.90 -10.03
CA LEU A 82 2.00 18.23 -11.23
C LEU A 82 0.92 17.97 -12.31
N ASN A 83 -0.37 18.12 -12.01
CA ASN A 83 -1.44 17.79 -12.96
C ASN A 83 -1.98 19.02 -13.68
N MET A 84 -1.18 19.54 -14.62
CA MET A 84 -1.63 20.54 -15.57
C MET A 84 -2.72 19.95 -16.49
N LYS A 85 -3.96 20.45 -16.34
CA LYS A 85 -5.09 20.44 -17.29
C LYS A 85 -5.58 19.08 -17.81
N ARG A 86 -6.67 18.55 -17.24
CA ARG A 86 -7.57 17.62 -17.95
C ARG A 86 -8.90 18.34 -18.26
N PRO A 87 -9.39 18.38 -19.51
CA PRO A 87 -10.64 19.04 -19.86
C PRO A 87 -11.85 18.31 -19.25
N PRO A 88 -12.95 19.04 -18.95
CA PRO A 88 -14.16 18.47 -18.39
C PRO A 88 -14.96 17.78 -19.49
N GLY A 89 -15.08 16.46 -19.44
CA GLY A 89 -16.00 15.73 -20.33
C GLY A 89 -15.50 14.34 -20.68
N GLU A 90 -15.90 13.37 -19.87
CA GLU A 90 -16.26 12.01 -20.31
C GLU A 90 -16.73 11.24 -19.08
N THR A 91 -18.04 11.12 -18.90
CA THR A 91 -18.64 10.14 -17.99
C THR A 91 -18.44 8.75 -18.61
N GLN A 92 -17.22 8.23 -18.49
CA GLN A 92 -16.97 6.81 -18.71
C GLN A 92 -17.74 6.05 -17.63
N THR A 93 -18.60 5.14 -18.06
CA THR A 93 -19.22 4.13 -17.21
C THR A 93 -18.11 3.19 -16.74
N VAL A 94 -17.36 3.61 -15.72
CA VAL A 94 -16.28 2.82 -15.13
C VAL A 94 -16.92 1.62 -14.44
N THR A 95 -16.76 0.44 -15.02
CA THR A 95 -17.02 -0.82 -14.31
C THR A 95 -16.18 -0.81 -13.03
N PRO A 96 -16.76 -1.12 -11.85
CA PRO A 96 -15.99 -1.16 -10.61
C PRO A 96 -14.84 -2.17 -10.78
N ARG A 97 -13.61 -1.68 -10.79
CA ARG A 97 -12.41 -2.53 -10.77
C ARG A 97 -12.10 -2.89 -9.34
N GLU A 98 -11.71 -4.14 -9.11
CA GLU A 98 -11.18 -4.55 -7.82
C GLU A 98 -9.93 -3.72 -7.47
N LEU A 99 -9.79 -3.38 -6.20
CA LEU A 99 -8.65 -2.64 -5.69
C LEU A 99 -7.75 -3.56 -4.87
N PHE A 100 -6.47 -3.53 -5.22
CA PHE A 100 -5.42 -4.27 -4.56
C PHE A 100 -4.41 -3.32 -3.93
N VAL A 101 -3.72 -3.79 -2.91
CA VAL A 101 -2.71 -3.00 -2.18
C VAL A 101 -1.39 -3.75 -2.24
N TRP A 102 -0.36 -3.03 -2.67
CA TRP A 102 1.03 -3.44 -2.53
C TRP A 102 1.63 -2.72 -1.32
N TYR A 103 2.27 -3.48 -0.43
CA TYR A 103 2.91 -3.00 0.79
C TYR A 103 4.13 -3.87 1.03
N ASP A 104 5.32 -3.28 1.14
CA ASP A 104 6.60 -3.99 1.07
C ASP A 104 6.71 -5.22 2.01
N TYR A 105 6.12 -5.18 3.20
CA TYR A 105 6.23 -6.23 4.21
C TYR A 105 5.48 -7.52 3.85
N PHE A 106 4.25 -7.42 3.35
CA PHE A 106 3.52 -8.61 2.88
C PHE A 106 3.70 -8.89 1.39
N SER A 107 4.09 -7.89 0.61
CA SER A 107 4.27 -8.05 -0.84
C SER A 107 5.64 -8.65 -1.21
N CYS A 108 6.60 -8.62 -0.30
CA CYS A 108 7.92 -9.21 -0.46
C CYS A 108 8.13 -10.35 0.57
N PRO A 109 8.74 -11.48 0.19
CA PRO A 109 9.11 -12.54 1.13
C PRO A 109 10.00 -12.01 2.25
N GLN A 110 9.74 -12.41 3.50
CA GLN A 110 10.53 -12.00 4.66
C GLN A 110 11.52 -13.08 5.10
N GLU A 111 11.23 -14.35 4.84
CA GLU A 111 12.09 -15.47 5.23
C GLU A 111 13.12 -15.81 4.15
N ASP A 112 12.72 -15.78 2.88
CA ASP A 112 13.58 -16.09 1.74
C ASP A 112 14.36 -14.85 1.27
N ARG A 113 15.66 -14.80 1.59
CA ARG A 113 16.54 -13.68 1.25
C ARG A 113 16.76 -13.52 -0.25
N THR A 114 16.77 -14.60 -1.02
CA THR A 114 16.98 -14.56 -2.46
C THR A 114 15.75 -13.96 -3.15
N ASN A 115 14.57 -14.45 -2.79
CA ASN A 115 13.31 -13.94 -3.33
C ASN A 115 12.97 -12.53 -2.81
N LEU A 116 13.35 -12.19 -1.57
CA LEU A 116 13.30 -10.83 -1.06
C LEU A 116 14.13 -9.87 -1.93
N HIS A 117 15.38 -10.23 -2.23
CA HIS A 117 16.24 -9.38 -3.05
C HIS A 117 15.65 -9.17 -4.46
N ALA A 118 15.17 -10.25 -5.09
CA ALA A 118 14.50 -10.16 -6.39
C ALA A 118 13.23 -9.28 -6.35
N ALA A 119 12.45 -9.35 -5.27
CA ALA A 119 11.27 -8.52 -5.08
C ALA A 119 11.64 -7.03 -4.91
N ILE A 120 12.67 -6.73 -4.11
CA ILE A 120 13.20 -5.36 -3.93
C ILE A 120 13.69 -4.79 -5.25
N SER A 121 14.50 -5.55 -6.01
CA SER A 121 14.98 -5.12 -7.34
C SER A 121 13.84 -4.85 -8.32
N SER A 122 12.67 -5.44 -8.10
CA SER A 122 11.48 -5.28 -8.94
C SER A 122 10.57 -4.12 -8.52
N ILE A 123 10.87 -3.43 -7.42
CA ILE A 123 10.06 -2.30 -6.92
C ILE A 123 9.78 -1.24 -8.01
N PRO A 124 10.75 -0.79 -8.81
CA PRO A 124 10.47 0.20 -9.86
C PRO A 124 9.38 -0.26 -10.85
N ALA A 125 9.40 -1.53 -11.23
CA ALA A 125 8.38 -2.12 -12.10
C ALA A 125 7.01 -2.21 -11.39
N TYR A 126 7.00 -2.50 -10.08
CA TYR A 126 5.76 -2.51 -9.29
C TYR A 126 5.13 -1.12 -9.20
N VAL A 127 5.96 -0.08 -9.01
CA VAL A 127 5.50 1.32 -9.04
C VAL A 127 4.91 1.67 -10.40
N GLU A 128 5.60 1.36 -11.51
CA GLU A 128 5.13 1.64 -12.87
C GLU A 128 3.79 0.97 -13.18
N SER A 129 3.61 -0.27 -12.71
CA SER A 129 2.37 -1.04 -12.91
C SER A 129 1.22 -0.66 -11.96
N SER A 130 1.47 0.19 -10.97
CA SER A 130 0.46 0.62 -10.00
C SER A 130 -0.27 1.87 -10.48
N LYS A 131 -1.59 1.93 -10.23
CA LYS A 131 -2.41 3.06 -10.66
C LYS A 131 -2.36 4.23 -9.68
N TYR A 132 -2.18 3.92 -8.40
CA TYR A 132 -2.10 4.89 -7.33
C TYR A 132 -0.79 4.69 -6.57
N PHE A 133 -0.17 5.80 -6.18
CA PHE A 133 1.00 5.81 -5.32
C PHE A 133 0.64 6.63 -4.07
N VAL A 134 0.73 6.00 -2.90
CA VAL A 134 0.38 6.59 -1.60
C VAL A 134 1.63 6.62 -0.74
N ILE A 135 1.94 7.80 -0.21
CA ILE A 135 2.95 7.98 0.81
C ILE A 135 2.24 7.97 2.16
N LEU A 136 2.51 6.96 2.96
CA LEU A 136 2.03 6.81 4.32
C LEU A 136 3.15 7.21 5.28
N ALA A 137 3.12 8.48 5.71
CA ALA A 137 4.10 9.04 6.62
C ALA A 137 3.44 9.75 7.82
N PRO A 138 2.66 9.03 8.65
CA PRO A 138 2.11 9.61 9.87
C PRO A 138 3.20 9.82 10.93
N PHE A 139 2.94 10.69 11.90
CA PHE A 139 3.78 10.81 13.08
C PHE A 139 3.47 9.64 14.03
N VAL A 140 4.30 8.60 13.99
CA VAL A 140 4.20 7.40 14.82
C VAL A 140 5.51 7.17 15.57
N ARG A 141 5.42 6.58 16.75
CA ARG A 141 6.61 6.32 17.57
C ARG A 141 7.36 5.11 17.03
N HIS A 142 8.65 5.29 16.74
CA HIS A 142 9.53 4.17 16.39
C HIS A 142 9.75 3.26 17.61
N GLU A 143 9.62 1.96 17.41
CA GLU A 143 9.92 0.91 18.36
C GLU A 143 11.45 0.89 18.54
N ASN A 144 11.93 1.45 19.65
CA ASN A 144 13.34 1.52 20.07
C ASN A 144 14.33 2.15 19.08
N LEU A 145 14.34 3.47 19.04
CA LEU A 145 15.57 4.26 19.20
C LEU A 145 15.27 5.35 20.23
N GLY A 146 16.07 5.42 21.30
CA GLY A 146 15.91 6.36 22.42
C GLY A 146 16.17 7.83 22.07
N SER A 147 15.88 8.26 20.85
CA SER A 147 16.04 9.64 20.42
C SER A 147 15.21 9.89 19.16
N CYS A 148 14.29 10.85 19.26
CA CYS A 148 13.53 11.39 18.15
C CYS A 148 14.48 11.84 17.03
N SER A 149 14.27 11.37 15.80
CA SER A 149 14.74 12.07 14.60
C SER A 149 13.54 12.77 13.97
N GLY A 150 13.22 13.94 14.53
CA GLY A 150 12.49 14.99 13.84
C GLY A 150 13.51 15.97 13.28
N ILE A 151 13.34 16.32 12.01
CA ILE A 151 14.16 17.22 11.19
C ILE A 151 14.28 18.60 11.85
#